data_AF-A0A0H3ACZ0-F1
#
_entry.id   AF-A0A0H3ACZ0-F1
#
_cell.length_a   1.000
_cell.length_b   1.000
_cell.length_c   1.000
_cell.angle_alpha   90.00
_cell.angle_beta   90.00
_cell.angle_gamma   90.00
#
_symmetry.space_group_name_H-M   'P 1'
#
loop_
_entity.id
_entity.type
_entity.pdbx_description
1 polymer ?
#
loop_
_entity_poly.entity_id
_entity_poly.type
_entity_poly.pdbx_seq_one_letter_code
_entity_poly.pdbx_strand_id
1 'polypeptide(L)'
;MNVANLKPIILILSVLLLSGCFQEELENFVNRETLSFNGLYDNPHNKDVLEFRQGVVYMHSAQQKWERPFSVDGKTLRIQIRNNSKEKRDDLVMTIHGQGEVLTCSACAMFHLSNNWVKLNAEPQNASASNTQ
;
A
#
# COMPACT_ATOMS: atom_id res chain seq x y z
N MET A 1 -4.62 8.00 -54.36
CA MET A 1 -4.62 8.14 -52.89
C MET A 1 -3.83 9.39 -52.54
N ASN A 2 -4.51 10.43 -52.06
CA ASN A 2 -3.92 11.76 -51.86
C ASN A 2 -3.06 11.79 -50.59
N VAL A 3 -1.75 12.00 -50.78
CA VAL A 3 -0.72 12.08 -49.71
C VAL A 3 -1.02 13.19 -48.69
N ALA A 4 -1.86 14.17 -49.04
CA ALA A 4 -2.27 15.29 -48.20
C ALA A 4 -3.07 14.88 -46.94
N ASN A 5 -3.79 13.75 -46.98
CA ASN A 5 -4.59 13.26 -45.84
C ASN A 5 -3.83 12.32 -44.90
N LEU A 6 -2.57 11.98 -45.20
CA LEU A 6 -1.76 11.10 -44.35
C LEU A 6 -1.16 11.84 -43.14
N LYS A 7 -0.83 13.13 -43.31
CA LYS A 7 -0.26 14.00 -42.27
C LYS A 7 -1.13 14.15 -41.01
N PRO A 8 -2.44 14.41 -41.08
CA PRO A 8 -3.27 14.54 -39.88
C PRO A 8 -3.43 13.23 -39.13
N ILE A 9 -3.45 12.08 -39.83
CA ILE A 9 -3.59 10.75 -39.21
C ILE A 9 -2.36 10.41 -38.36
N ILE A 10 -1.16 10.69 -38.87
CA ILE A 10 0.10 10.47 -38.13
C ILE A 10 0.17 11.33 -36.86
N LEU A 11 -0.34 12.57 -36.93
CA LEU A 11 -0.35 13.49 -35.79
C LEU A 11 -1.34 13.07 -34.69
N ILE A 12 -2.48 12.49 -35.08
CA ILE A 12 -3.47 11.97 -34.12
C ILE A 12 -2.93 10.71 -33.43
N LEU A 13 -2.25 9.83 -34.17
CA LEU A 13 -1.67 8.61 -33.62
C LEU A 13 -0.56 8.92 -32.60
N SER A 14 0.25 9.95 -32.82
CA SER A 14 1.26 10.38 -31.85
C SER A 14 0.65 10.96 -30.58
N VAL A 15 -0.43 11.75 -30.65
CA VAL A 15 -1.11 12.27 -29.45
C VAL A 15 -1.69 11.13 -28.59
N LEU A 16 -2.27 10.10 -29.21
CA LEU A 16 -2.83 8.95 -28.47
C LEU A 16 -1.75 8.10 -27.78
N LEU A 17 -0.57 7.97 -28.38
CA LEU A 17 0.57 7.26 -27.76
C LEU A 17 1.17 8.04 -26.58
N LEU A 18 1.18 9.38 -26.65
CA LEU A 18 1.64 10.22 -25.54
C LEU A 18 0.66 10.29 -24.36
N SER A 19 -0.65 10.13 -24.59
CA SER A 19 -1.64 10.12 -23.50
C SER A 19 -1.53 8.89 -22.58
N GLY A 20 -0.98 7.77 -23.08
CA GLY A 20 -0.78 6.56 -22.28
C GLY A 20 0.26 6.73 -21.17
N CYS A 21 1.37 7.42 -21.45
CA CYS A 21 2.40 7.69 -20.43
C CYS A 21 1.90 8.60 -19.29
N PHE A 22 1.02 9.56 -19.59
CA PHE A 22 0.50 10.50 -18.59
C PHE A 22 -0.47 9.85 -17.60
N GLN A 23 -1.16 8.77 -17.98
CA GLN A 23 -2.07 8.06 -17.07
C GLN A 23 -1.31 7.30 -15.99
N GLU A 24 -0.24 6.58 -16.34
CA GLU A 24 0.57 5.83 -15.37
C GLU A 24 1.21 6.76 -14.33
N GLU A 25 1.72 7.91 -14.77
CA GLU A 25 2.33 8.90 -13.88
C GLU A 25 1.30 9.52 -12.91
N LEU A 26 0.08 9.77 -13.39
CA LEU A 26 -1.01 10.29 -12.56
C LEU A 26 -1.51 9.25 -11.53
N GLU A 27 -1.68 7.99 -11.94
CA GLU A 27 -2.14 6.91 -11.06
C GLU A 27 -1.11 6.61 -9.96
N ASN A 28 0.18 6.70 -10.30
CA ASN A 28 1.29 6.61 -9.34
C ASN A 28 1.38 7.83 -8.42
N PHE A 29 1.04 9.03 -8.89
CA PHE A 29 0.99 10.23 -8.05
C PHE A 29 -0.15 10.15 -7.03
N VAL A 30 -1.34 9.72 -7.45
CA VAL A 30 -2.51 9.54 -6.57
C VAL A 30 -2.25 8.46 -5.52
N ASN A 31 -1.52 7.40 -5.87
CA ASN A 31 -1.20 6.30 -4.97
C ASN A 31 0.20 6.40 -4.32
N ARG A 32 0.85 7.56 -4.39
CA ARG A 32 2.25 7.72 -3.98
C ARG A 32 2.48 7.27 -2.54
N GLU A 33 1.58 7.63 -1.62
CA GLU A 33 1.67 7.25 -0.21
C GLU A 33 1.62 5.72 -0.05
N THR A 34 0.59 5.08 -0.63
CA THR A 34 0.41 3.63 -0.68
C THR A 34 1.62 2.90 -1.27
N LEU A 35 2.14 3.36 -2.41
CA LEU A 35 3.27 2.74 -3.10
C LEU A 35 4.60 2.92 -2.34
N SER A 36 4.73 4.03 -1.60
CA SER A 36 5.89 4.31 -0.76
C SER A 36 5.88 3.56 0.58
N PHE A 37 4.71 3.10 1.02
CA PHE A 37 4.56 2.37 2.27
C PHE A 37 5.06 0.94 2.12
N ASN A 38 6.28 0.70 2.61
CA ASN A 38 6.95 -0.59 2.51
C ASN A 38 7.54 -1.00 3.88
N GLY A 39 7.52 -2.29 4.18
CA GLY A 39 8.14 -2.81 5.40
C GLY A 39 7.61 -4.17 5.84
N LEU A 40 8.36 -4.80 6.75
CA LEU A 40 7.96 -6.02 7.45
C LEU A 40 7.53 -5.67 8.87
N TYR A 41 6.39 -6.22 9.29
CA TYR A 41 5.81 -5.98 10.61
C TYR A 41 5.51 -7.31 11.30
N ASP A 42 6.08 -7.47 12.48
CA ASP A 42 5.93 -8.65 13.31
C ASP A 42 4.71 -8.56 14.21
N ASN A 43 4.08 -9.71 14.41
CA ASN A 43 3.18 -9.91 15.53
C ASN A 43 4.00 -10.11 16.82
N PRO A 44 3.87 -9.24 17.85
CA PRO A 44 4.63 -9.36 19.09
C PRO A 44 4.38 -10.64 19.89
N HIS A 45 3.33 -11.39 19.56
CA HIS A 45 2.87 -12.55 20.32
C HIS A 45 3.20 -13.89 19.66
N ASN A 46 3.56 -13.91 18.38
CA ASN A 46 3.88 -15.15 17.65
C ASN A 46 4.87 -14.88 16.50
N LYS A 47 4.93 -15.77 15.50
CA LYS A 47 5.85 -15.67 14.36
C LYS A 47 5.18 -15.17 13.08
N ASP A 48 3.97 -14.64 13.17
CA ASP A 48 3.25 -14.11 12.01
C ASP A 48 3.86 -12.77 11.59
N VAL A 49 3.96 -12.55 10.28
CA VAL A 49 4.52 -11.32 9.70
C VAL A 49 3.58 -10.76 8.64
N LEU A 50 3.36 -9.45 8.68
CA LEU A 50 2.80 -8.68 7.58
C LEU A 50 3.93 -8.04 6.78
N GLU A 51 3.93 -8.28 5.47
CA GLU A 51 4.84 -7.61 4.54
C GLU A 51 4.05 -6.65 3.66
N PHE A 52 4.39 -5.36 3.69
CA PHE A 52 3.85 -4.35 2.79
C PHE A 52 4.87 -4.04 1.71
N ARG A 53 4.47 -4.21 0.45
CA ARG A 53 5.28 -3.80 -0.70
C ARG A 53 4.39 -3.46 -1.91
N GLN A 54 4.70 -2.36 -2.59
CA GLN A 54 4.07 -1.98 -3.86
C GLN A 54 2.52 -2.00 -3.83
N GLY A 55 1.90 -1.52 -2.74
CA GLY A 55 0.43 -1.47 -2.61
C GLY A 55 -0.25 -2.82 -2.34
N VAL A 56 0.52 -3.88 -2.09
CA VAL A 56 0.02 -5.19 -1.66
C VAL A 56 0.59 -5.56 -0.29
N VAL A 57 -0.28 -6.09 0.56
CA VAL A 57 0.10 -6.67 1.86
C VAL A 57 0.05 -8.20 1.75
N TYR A 58 1.08 -8.85 2.30
CA TYR A 58 1.24 -10.29 2.31
C TYR A 58 1.25 -10.80 3.76
N MET A 59 0.42 -11.80 4.03
CA MET A 59 0.40 -12.52 5.31
C MET A 59 1.32 -13.73 5.26
N HIS A 60 2.34 -13.70 6.10
CA HIS A 60 3.25 -14.82 6.34
C HIS A 60 2.96 -15.44 7.70
N SER A 61 2.04 -16.41 7.72
CA SER A 61 1.70 -17.18 8.92
C SER A 61 1.75 -18.69 8.62
N ALA A 62 1.96 -19.50 9.65
CA ALA A 62 1.87 -20.96 9.52
C ALA A 62 0.40 -21.42 9.35
N GLN A 63 -0.55 -20.66 9.88
CA GLN A 63 -1.98 -20.98 9.90
C GLN A 63 -2.72 -20.42 8.69
N GLN A 64 -2.27 -19.30 8.14
CA GLN A 64 -2.92 -18.63 7.02
C GLN A 64 -1.92 -17.90 6.12
N LYS A 65 -2.19 -17.89 4.81
CA LYS A 65 -1.41 -17.13 3.83
C LYS A 65 -2.37 -16.49 2.84
N TRP A 66 -2.23 -15.19 2.65
CA TRP A 66 -3.04 -14.42 1.73
C TRP A 66 -2.30 -13.15 1.34
N GLU A 67 -2.74 -12.56 0.23
CA GLU A 67 -2.30 -11.26 -0.23
C GLU A 67 -3.53 -10.41 -0.55
N ARG A 68 -3.47 -9.12 -0.20
CA ARG A 68 -4.57 -8.18 -0.44
C ARG A 68 -4.03 -6.81 -0.82
N PRO A 69 -4.72 -6.06 -1.69
CA PRO A 69 -4.36 -4.68 -1.92
C PRO A 69 -4.64 -3.86 -0.65
N PHE A 70 -3.82 -2.84 -0.43
CA PHE A 70 -4.05 -1.88 0.63
C PHE A 70 -3.95 -0.45 0.10
N SER A 71 -4.47 0.50 0.87
CA SER A 71 -4.27 1.93 0.63
C SER A 71 -3.83 2.63 1.91
N VAL A 72 -3.08 3.71 1.75
CA VAL A 72 -2.69 4.61 2.84
C VAL A 72 -3.27 5.99 2.58
N ASP A 73 -3.85 6.57 3.62
CA ASP A 73 -4.35 7.94 3.66
C ASP A 73 -3.96 8.55 5.01
N GLY A 74 -2.82 9.25 5.01
CA GLY A 74 -2.20 9.83 6.19
C GLY A 74 -1.88 8.79 7.27
N LYS A 75 -2.65 8.78 8.36
CA LYS A 75 -2.45 7.82 9.47
C LYS A 75 -3.29 6.56 9.34
N THR A 76 -4.06 6.42 8.27
CA THR A 76 -4.97 5.30 8.09
C THR A 76 -4.44 4.38 7.00
N LEU A 77 -4.31 3.10 7.32
CA LEU A 77 -4.04 2.04 6.35
C LEU A 77 -5.29 1.17 6.22
N ARG A 78 -5.75 0.91 5.00
CA ARG A 78 -6.93 0.06 4.73
C ARG A 78 -6.51 -1.13 3.90
N ILE A 79 -6.78 -2.34 4.39
CA ILE A 79 -6.56 -3.60 3.65
C ILE A 79 -7.92 -4.06 3.12
N GLN A 80 -8.00 -4.24 1.80
CA GLN A 80 -9.25 -4.66 1.17
C GLN A 80 -9.47 -6.15 1.38
N ILE A 81 -10.50 -6.51 2.15
CA ILE A 81 -10.75 -7.92 2.52
C ILE A 81 -11.82 -8.57 1.63
N ARG A 82 -12.69 -7.75 1.03
CA ARG A 82 -13.75 -8.21 0.12
C ARG A 82 -13.14 -8.92 -1.08
N ASN A 83 -13.72 -10.05 -1.46
CA ASN A 83 -13.30 -10.78 -2.67
C ASN A 83 -13.91 -10.20 -3.94
N ASN A 84 -15.06 -9.53 -3.84
CA ASN A 84 -15.72 -8.86 -4.96
C ASN A 84 -16.64 -7.73 -4.47
N SER A 85 -17.13 -6.92 -5.40
CA SER A 85 -17.97 -5.75 -5.13
C SER A 85 -19.35 -6.06 -4.55
N LYS A 86 -19.81 -7.31 -4.59
CA LYS A 86 -21.10 -7.75 -4.03
C LYS A 86 -20.99 -8.20 -2.57
N GLU A 87 -19.77 -8.39 -2.07
CA GLU A 87 -19.53 -8.84 -0.71
C GLU A 87 -19.60 -7.67 0.30
N LYS A 88 -20.48 -7.79 1.30
CA LYS A 88 -20.61 -6.84 2.41
C LYS A 88 -19.72 -7.27 3.58
N ARG A 89 -18.41 -7.17 3.43
CA ARG A 89 -17.46 -7.42 4.54
C ARG A 89 -16.62 -6.18 4.75
N ASP A 90 -16.48 -5.67 5.96
CA ASP A 90 -15.71 -4.45 6.15
C ASP A 90 -14.22 -4.69 5.90
N ASP A 91 -13.56 -3.68 5.32
CA ASP A 91 -12.12 -3.69 5.12
C ASP A 91 -11.42 -3.60 6.48
N LEU A 92 -10.22 -4.17 6.58
CA LEU A 92 -9.41 -4.03 7.79
C LEU A 92 -8.79 -2.64 7.81
N VAL A 93 -9.09 -1.87 8.85
CA VAL A 93 -8.55 -0.52 9.04
C VAL A 93 -7.50 -0.56 10.16
N MET A 94 -6.30 -0.12 9.83
CA MET A 94 -5.17 0.01 10.75
C MET A 94 -4.82 1.49 10.93
N THR A 95 -4.41 1.86 12.13
CA THR A 95 -3.84 3.19 12.43
C THR A 95 -2.32 3.08 12.48
N ILE A 96 -1.66 3.97 11.75
CA ILE A 96 -0.21 4.12 11.67
C ILE A 96 0.27 5.03 12.80
N HIS A 97 1.22 4.55 13.60
CA HIS A 97 1.87 5.28 14.69
C HIS A 97 3.37 5.40 14.44
N GLY A 98 4.01 6.41 15.05
CA GLY A 98 5.46 6.58 15.01
C GLY A 98 6.03 6.57 13.58
N GLN A 99 5.40 7.26 12.62
CA GLN A 99 5.83 7.26 11.21
C GLN A 99 5.91 5.86 10.55
N GLY A 100 5.10 4.90 11.01
CA GLY A 100 5.11 3.53 10.48
C GLY A 100 5.86 2.53 11.34
N GLU A 101 6.26 2.86 12.56
CA GLU A 101 6.88 1.91 13.48
C GLU A 101 5.87 0.88 14.03
N VAL A 102 4.63 1.30 14.27
CA VAL A 102 3.60 0.46 14.85
C VAL A 102 2.29 0.63 14.10
N LEU A 103 1.61 -0.48 13.82
CA LEU A 103 0.26 -0.52 13.30
C LEU A 103 -0.68 -1.10 14.36
N THR A 104 -1.83 -0.45 14.54
CA THR A 104 -2.88 -0.92 15.45
C THR A 104 -4.18 -1.13 14.70
N CYS A 105 -4.94 -2.16 15.05
CA CYS A 105 -6.14 -2.55 14.32
C CYS A 105 -7.15 -3.19 15.27
N SER A 106 -8.24 -2.48 15.58
CA SER A 106 -9.24 -2.97 16.54
C SER A 106 -10.09 -4.12 16.01
N ALA A 107 -10.31 -4.18 14.69
CA ALA A 107 -11.09 -5.22 14.04
C ALA A 107 -10.27 -6.48 13.70
N CYS A 108 -8.93 -6.44 13.78
CA CYS A 108 -8.06 -7.53 13.33
C CYS A 108 -8.28 -8.84 14.10
N ALA A 109 -8.59 -8.76 15.40
CA ALA A 109 -8.94 -9.94 16.18
C ALA A 109 -10.13 -10.73 15.61
N MET A 110 -11.10 -10.07 14.96
CA MET A 110 -12.24 -10.75 14.32
C MET A 110 -11.83 -11.63 13.13
N PHE A 111 -10.63 -11.41 12.59
CA PHE A 111 -10.03 -12.17 11.49
C PHE A 111 -8.88 -13.07 11.97
N HIS A 112 -8.79 -13.33 13.28
CA HIS A 112 -7.69 -14.10 13.89
C HIS A 112 -6.31 -13.49 13.61
N LEU A 113 -6.23 -12.17 13.55
CA LEU A 113 -4.99 -11.41 13.40
C LEU A 113 -4.65 -10.66 14.69
N SER A 114 -3.38 -10.28 14.85
CA SER A 114 -2.97 -9.40 15.96
C SER A 114 -3.61 -8.02 15.84
N ASN A 115 -3.94 -7.43 16.98
CA ASN A 115 -4.34 -6.02 17.04
C ASN A 115 -3.15 -5.07 16.92
N ASN A 116 -1.92 -5.54 17.16
CA ASN A 116 -0.69 -4.75 17.13
C ASN A 116 0.37 -5.42 16.23
N TRP A 117 1.02 -4.62 15.40
CA TRP A 117 2.09 -5.06 14.50
C TRP A 117 3.26 -4.08 14.59
N VAL A 118 4.48 -4.59 14.74
CA VAL A 118 5.68 -3.78 15.00
C VAL A 118 6.67 -3.95 13.87
N LYS A 119 7.17 -2.84 13.32
CA LYS A 119 8.12 -2.87 12.20
C LYS A 119 9.45 -3.51 12.64
N LEU A 120 9.91 -4.52 11.90
CA LEU A 120 11.08 -5.35 12.24
C LEU A 120 12.40 -4.58 12.35
N ASN A 121 12.53 -3.48 11.62
CA ASN A 121 13.73 -2.63 11.60
C ASN A 121 13.36 -1.16 11.81
N ALA A 122 12.52 -0.88 12.81
CA ALA A 122 12.22 0.50 13.21
C ALA A 122 13.52 1.21 13.62
N GLU A 123 13.82 2.34 12.99
CA GLU A 123 14.95 3.18 13.39
C GLU A 123 14.54 3.99 14.63
N PRO A 124 15.22 3.84 15.79
CA PRO A 124 14.78 4.46 17.03
C PRO A 124 14.93 5.99 16.99
N GLN A 125 13.80 6.69 17.03
CA GLN A 125 13.73 8.16 16.88
C GLN A 125 14.30 8.95 18.07
N ASN A 126 14.55 8.31 19.21
CA ASN A 126 15.12 8.98 20.38
C ASN A 126 16.67 9.07 20.35
N ALA A 127 17.32 8.43 19.38
CA ALA A 127 18.79 8.46 19.27
C ALA A 127 19.32 9.77 18.65
N SER A 128 18.49 10.48 17.87
CA SER A 128 18.86 11.73 17.20
C SER A 128 18.61 13.00 18.04
N ALA A 129 18.03 12.87 19.24
CA ALA A 129 17.83 13.99 20.17
C ALA A 129 18.88 14.08 21.29
N SER A 130 19.84 13.15 21.38
CA SER A 130 20.78 13.07 22.51
C SER A 130 22.24 13.42 22.18
N ASN A 131 22.54 13.95 20.99
CA ASN A 131 23.88 14.46 20.65
C ASN A 131 23.83 15.96 20.33
N THR A 132 23.45 16.77 21.31
CA THR A 132 23.88 18.18 21.40
C THR A 132 23.93 18.58 22.87
N GLN A 133 25.02 18.20 23.55
CA GLN A 133 25.56 18.93 24.70
C GLN A 133 27.03 18.56 24.90
#